data_AF-A0A529M248-F1
#
_entry.id   AF-A0A529M248-F1
#
_cell.length_a   1.000
_cell.length_b   1.000
_cell.length_c   1.000
_cell.angle_alpha   90.00
_cell.angle_beta   90.00
_cell.angle_gamma   90.00
#
_symmetry.space_group_name_H-M   'P 1'
#
loop_
_entity.id
_entity.type
_entity.pdbx_description
1 polymer ?
#
loop_
_entity_poly.entity_id
_entity_poly.type
_entity_poly.pdbx_seq_one_letter_code
_entity_poly.pdbx_strand_id
1 'polypeptide(L)' 'VIEEIAMPDAAGLSLLKDASEKLAFSARAYHRVLKVARTLADLDASETVGRIHLAEAISYRMSSERMAQAA' A
#
# COMPACT_ATOMS: atom_id res chain seq x y z
N VAL A 1 15.58 2.95 -0.04
CA VAL A 1 14.94 3.81 -1.08
C VAL A 1 13.43 3.89 -0.91
N ILE A 2 12.60 2.94 -1.40
CA ILE A 2 11.13 3.16 -1.35
C ILE A 2 10.57 3.19 0.08
N GLU A 3 11.11 2.37 0.98
CA GLU A 3 10.68 2.33 2.38
C GLU A 3 10.98 3.64 3.13
N GLU A 4 12.01 4.37 2.71
CA GLU A 4 12.36 5.68 3.29
C GLU A 4 11.46 6.78 2.72
N ILE A 5 11.22 6.77 1.40
CA ILE A 5 10.42 7.79 0.70
C ILE A 5 8.92 7.66 0.99
N ALA A 6 8.46 6.42 1.16
CA ALA A 6 7.07 6.08 1.41
C ALA A 6 6.81 5.71 2.88
N MET A 7 7.65 6.18 3.82
CA MET A 7 7.51 5.85 5.23
C MET A 7 6.12 6.27 5.73
N PRO A 8 5.27 5.33 6.18
CA PRO A 8 3.92 5.65 6.59
C PRO A 8 3.86 6.35 7.95
N ASP A 9 2.76 7.05 8.22
CA ASP A 9 2.42 7.44 9.59
C ASP A 9 2.12 6.20 10.46
N ALA A 10 2.00 6.41 11.78
CA ALA A 10 1.75 5.31 12.71
C ALA A 10 0.47 4.51 12.39
N ALA A 11 -0.58 5.19 11.92
CA ALA A 11 -1.85 4.55 11.58
C ALA A 11 -1.74 3.71 10.30
N GLY A 12 -0.99 4.21 9.31
CA GLY A 12 -0.65 3.52 8.07
C GLY A 12 0.25 2.33 8.33
N LEU A 13 1.26 2.46 9.19
CA LEU A 13 2.14 1.35 9.56
C LEU A 13 1.37 0.21 10.22
N SER A 14 0.44 0.53 11.14
CA SER A 14 -0.43 -0.46 11.76
C SER A 14 -1.29 -1.18 10.72
N LEU A 15 -1.91 -0.44 9.79
CA LEU A 15 -2.72 -1.03 8.72
C LEU A 15 -1.88 -1.95 7.81
N LEU A 16 -0.69 -1.49 7.42
CA LEU A 16 0.19 -2.23 6.53
C LEU A 16 0.68 -3.53 7.18
N LYS A 17 0.97 -3.53 8.48
CA LYS A 17 1.30 -4.73 9.24
C LYS A 17 0.13 -5.73 9.25
N ASP A 18 -1.06 -5.26 9.65
CA ASP A 18 -2.26 -6.10 9.69
C ASP A 18 -2.59 -6.71 8.32
N ALA A 19 -2.49 -5.90 7.26
CA ALA A 19 -2.73 -6.34 5.89
C ALA A 19 -1.68 -7.36 5.43
N SER A 20 -0.41 -7.14 5.77
CA SER A 20 0.68 -8.07 5.42
C SER A 20 0.48 -9.44 6.05
N GLU A 21 0.04 -9.49 7.30
CA GLU A 21 -0.27 -10.73 8.02
C GLU A 21 -1.51 -11.42 7.44
N LYS A 22 -2.62 -10.69 7.26
CA LYS A 22 -3.90 -11.26 6.80
C LYS A 22 -3.90 -11.69 5.34
N LEU A 23 -3.18 -10.96 4.49
CA LEU A 23 -3.13 -11.18 3.04
C LEU A 23 -1.86 -11.89 2.59
N ALA A 24 -1.03 -12.33 3.54
CA ALA A 24 0.24 -13.03 3.30
C ALA A 24 1.12 -12.32 2.24
N PHE A 25 1.39 -11.03 2.44
CA PHE A 25 2.20 -10.26 1.50
C PHE A 25 3.61 -10.84 1.39
N SER A 26 4.01 -11.15 0.16
CA SER A 26 5.44 -11.27 -0.15
C SER A 26 6.13 -9.91 -0.02
N ALA A 27 7.45 -9.89 0.15
CA ALA A 27 8.24 -8.66 0.16
C ALA A 27 7.97 -7.80 -1.10
N ARG A 28 7.78 -8.44 -2.26
CA ARG A 28 7.42 -7.76 -3.52
C ARG A 28 6.03 -7.12 -3.45
N ALA A 29 5.05 -7.80 -2.87
CA ALA A 29 3.71 -7.27 -2.71
C ALA A 29 3.72 -6.05 -1.77
N TYR A 30 4.43 -6.16 -0.65
CA TYR A 30 4.63 -5.07 0.31
C TYR A 30 5.23 -3.83 -0.36
N HIS A 31 6.33 -3.98 -1.11
CA HIS A 31 6.94 -2.85 -1.84
C HIS A 31 6.03 -2.26 -2.92
N ARG A 32 5.22 -3.07 -3.61
CA ARG A 32 4.25 -2.54 -4.58
C ARG A 32 3.19 -1.68 -3.90
N VAL A 33 2.68 -2.12 -2.74
CA VAL A 33 1.72 -1.33 -1.96
C VAL A 33 2.34 0.01 -1.56
N LEU A 34 3.58 0.02 -1.07
CA LEU A 34 4.27 1.27 -0.73
C LEU A 34 4.45 2.21 -1.92
N LYS A 35 4.78 1.69 -3.11
CA LYS A 35 4.91 2.51 -4.33
C LYS A 35 3.59 3.19 -4.70
N VAL A 36 2.50 2.42 -4.72
CA VAL A 36 1.18 2.95 -5.07
C VAL A 36 0.71 3.95 -3.99
N ALA A 37 0.90 3.63 -2.72
CA ALA A 37 0.53 4.52 -1.62
C ALA A 37 1.32 5.84 -1.65
N ARG A 38 2.61 5.82 -2.04
CA ARG A 38 3.38 7.05 -2.27
C ARG A 38 2.80 7.87 -3.41
N THR A 39 2.47 7.26 -4.54
CA THR A 39 1.83 7.95 -5.66
C THR A 39 0.50 8.58 -5.25
N LEU A 40 -0.32 7.89 -4.46
CA LEU A 40 -1.57 8.44 -3.95
C LEU A 40 -1.33 9.63 -3.01
N ALA A 41 -0.36 9.54 -2.11
CA ALA A 41 0.03 10.66 -1.26
C ALA A 41 0.53 11.85 -2.08
N ASP A 42 1.29 11.61 -3.17
CA ASP A 42 1.74 12.65 -4.08
C ASP A 42 0.56 13.33 -4.79
N LEU A 43 -0.46 12.57 -5.22
CA LEU A 43 -1.67 13.09 -5.85
C LEU A 43 -2.52 13.93 -4.88
N ASP A 44 -2.56 13.54 -3.60
CA ASP A 44 -3.23 14.29 -2.52
C ASP A 44 -2.39 15.46 -1.99
N ALA A 45 -1.22 15.73 -2.60
CA ALA A 45 -0.25 16.72 -2.12
C ALA A 45 0.16 16.53 -0.64
N SER A 46 0.12 15.28 -0.16
CA SER A 46 0.51 14.89 1.19
C SER A 46 1.98 14.50 1.25
N GLU A 47 2.73 15.14 2.15
CA GLU A 47 4.14 14.79 2.40
C GLU A 47 4.28 13.39 3.01
N THR A 48 3.30 12.97 3.81
CA THR A 48 3.32 11.69 4.52
C THR A 48 2.37 10.67 3.90
N VAL A 49 2.79 9.40 3.84
CA VAL A 49 1.92 8.30 3.45
C VAL A 49 1.01 7.93 4.62
N GLY A 50 -0.18 8.51 4.65
CA GLY A 50 -1.21 8.18 5.64
C GLY A 50 -1.94 6.84 5.41
N ARG A 51 -2.72 6.45 6.42
CA ARG A 51 -3.58 5.24 6.39
C ARG A 51 -4.50 5.18 5.17
N ILE A 52 -5.06 6.31 4.72
CA ILE A 52 -6.00 6.35 3.59
C ILE A 52 -5.33 5.92 2.28
N HIS A 53 -4.14 6.44 1.97
CA HIS A 53 -3.38 6.07 0.78
C HIS A 53 -3.01 4.58 0.78
N LEU A 54 -2.67 4.03 1.94
CA LEU A 54 -2.37 2.60 2.07
C LEU A 54 -3.61 1.72 1.88
N ALA A 55 -4.75 2.10 2.47
CA ALA A 55 -6.00 1.37 2.32
C ALA A 55 -6.41 1.28 0.84
N GLU A 56 -6.28 2.39 0.12
CA GLU A 56 -6.59 2.46 -1.30
C GLU A 56 -5.60 1.65 -2.15
N ALA A 57 -4.29 1.76 -1.89
CA ALA A 57 -3.26 0.97 -2.56
C ALA A 57 -3.48 -0.55 -2.40
N ILE A 58 -3.87 -1.00 -1.21
CA ILE A 58 -4.22 -2.41 -0.94
C ILE A 58 -5.46 -2.82 -1.74
N SER A 59 -6.49 -1.98 -1.77
CA SER A 59 -7.72 -2.24 -2.53
C SER A 59 -7.45 -2.43 -4.03
N TYR A 60 -6.61 -1.57 -4.62
CA TYR A 60 -6.21 -1.71 -6.03
C TYR A 60 -5.51 -3.03 -6.32
N ARG A 61 -4.63 -3.48 -5.42
CA ARG A 61 -3.97 -4.79 -5.55
C ARG A 61 -4.97 -5.94 -5.55
N MET A 62 -5.89 -5.96 -4.58
CA MET A 62 -6.91 -7.02 -4.50
C MET A 62 -7.80 -7.05 -5.75
N SER A 63 -8.14 -5.87 -6.28
CA SER A 63 -8.89 -5.76 -7.53
C SER A 63 -8.10 -6.32 -8.72
N SER A 64 -6.81 -5.99 -8.81
CA SER A 64 -5.92 -6.50 -9.85
C SER A 64 -5.77 -8.03 -9.79
N GLU A 65 -5.66 -8.61 -8.60
CA GLU A 65 -5.58 -10.06 -8.42
C GLU A 65 -6.87 -10.76 -8.83
N ARG A 66 -8.04 -10.19 -8.49
CA ARG A 66 -9.34 -10.72 -8.94
C ARG A 66 -9.47 -10.69 -10.46
N MET A 67 -9.04 -9.61 -11.10
CA MET A 67 -9.04 -9.51 -12.56
C MET A 67 -8.13 -10.56 -13.21
N ALA A 68 -6.95 -10.81 -12.64
CA ALA A 68 -6.04 -11.83 -13.12
C ALA A 68 -6.57 -13.27 -12.97
N GLN A 69 -7.46 -13.53 -12.00
CA GLN A 69 -8.09 -14.84 -11.82
C GLN A 69 -9.29 -15.08 -12.75
N ALA A 70 -9.89 -14.01 -13.27
CA ALA A 70 -11.08 -14.07 -14.12
C ALA A 70 -10.76 -14.08 -15.64
N ALA A 71 -9.50 -13.90 -16.02
CA ALA A 71 -8.99 -13.91 -17.39
C ALA A 71 -8.37 -15.27 -17.74
#